data_AF-A0A673MVN2-F1
#
_entry.id   AF-A0A673MVN2-F1
#
_cell.length_a   1.000
_cell.length_b   1.000
_cell.length_c   1.000
_cell.angle_alpha   90.00
_cell.angle_beta   90.00
_cell.angle_gamma   90.00
#
_symmetry.space_group_name_H-M   'P 1'
#
loop_
_entity.id
_entity.type
_entity.pdbx_description
1 polymer ?
#
loop_
_entity_poly.entity_id
_entity_poly.type
_entity_poly.pdbx_seq_one_letter_code
_entity_poly.pdbx_strand_id
1 'polypeptide(L)'
;MRAGPGRGAELPVDSYKESVLEAVRASQVVVIAGETGCGKTTRIPRFLLEGQVRRGEGAECNILVTQPRRISAVSVAHLRINPALFQIRLHF
;
A
#
# COMPACT_ATOMS: atom_id res chain seq x y z
N MET A 1 24.51 -11.97 15.13
CA MET A 1 23.47 -11.01 15.59
C MET A 1 22.96 -10.27 14.35
N ARG A 2 21.92 -10.78 13.67
CA ARG A 2 21.36 -10.14 12.47
C ARG A 2 20.34 -9.10 12.93
N ALA A 3 20.65 -7.82 12.72
CA ALA A 3 19.71 -6.73 12.92
C ALA A 3 18.45 -7.00 12.08
N GLY A 4 17.29 -7.11 12.75
CA GLY A 4 15.99 -7.23 12.07
C GLY A 4 15.74 -6.00 11.19
N PRO A 5 14.84 -6.08 10.19
CA PRO A 5 14.56 -4.95 9.33
C PRO A 5 14.00 -3.81 10.20
N GLY A 6 14.75 -2.71 10.30
CA GLY A 6 14.36 -1.56 11.10
C GLY A 6 12.94 -1.11 10.77
N ARG A 7 12.15 -0.81 11.79
CA ARG A 7 10.88 -0.10 11.63
C ARG A 7 11.23 1.21 10.91
N GLY A 8 10.87 1.32 9.64
CA GLY A 8 11.05 2.56 8.88
C GLY A 8 10.37 3.72 9.62
N ALA A 9 10.89 4.94 9.44
CA ALA A 9 10.33 6.14 10.06
C ALA A 9 8.80 6.19 9.89
N GLU A 10 8.12 6.56 10.97
CA GLU A 10 6.68 6.78 10.97
C GLU A 10 6.36 7.90 9.98
N LEU A 11 5.48 7.62 9.03
CA LEU A 11 5.01 8.59 8.04
C LEU A 11 3.67 9.17 8.49
N PRO A 12 3.32 10.41 8.12
CA PRO A 12 2.07 11.03 8.54
C PRO A 12 0.81 10.21 8.22
N VAL A 13 0.82 9.41 7.14
CA VAL A 13 -0.30 8.52 6.79
C VAL A 13 -0.47 7.31 7.74
N ASP A 14 0.56 6.94 8.51
CA ASP A 14 0.51 5.77 9.40
C ASP A 14 -0.53 5.95 10.51
N SER A 15 -0.74 7.17 11.01
CA SER A 15 -1.78 7.49 12.00
C SER A 15 -3.21 7.39 11.44
N TYR A 16 -3.38 7.38 10.12
CA TYR A 16 -4.68 7.27 9.44
C TYR A 16 -5.01 5.84 9.00
N LYS A 17 -4.19 4.85 9.37
CA LYS A 17 -4.33 3.46 8.91
C LYS A 17 -5.77 2.92 9.07
N GLU A 18 -6.34 3.01 10.26
CA GLU A 18 -7.66 2.42 10.52
C GLU A 18 -8.77 3.18 9.77
N SER A 19 -8.68 4.51 9.73
CA SER A 19 -9.64 5.35 8.98
C SER A 19 -9.64 5.03 7.48
N VAL A 20 -8.46 4.80 6.88
CA VAL A 20 -8.35 4.37 5.48
C VAL A 20 -8.98 3.00 5.27
N LEU A 21 -8.70 2.04 6.15
CA LEU A 21 -9.26 0.69 6.06
C LEU A 21 -10.78 0.69 6.21
N GLU A 22 -11.31 1.50 7.12
CA GLU A 22 -12.76 1.64 7.32
C GLU A 22 -13.44 2.31 6.13
N ALA A 23 -12.90 3.42 5.63
CA ALA A 23 -13.45 4.12 4.47
C ALA A 23 -13.53 3.20 3.23
N VAL A 24 -12.49 2.42 2.97
CA VAL A 24 -12.46 1.48 1.84
C VAL A 24 -13.41 0.30 2.03
N ARG A 25 -13.66 -0.14 3.28
CA ARG A 25 -14.69 -1.15 3.55
C ARG A 25 -16.11 -0.60 3.38
N ALA A 26 -16.32 0.66 3.75
CA ALA A 26 -17.64 1.28 3.75
C ALA A 26 -18.06 1.84 2.38
N SER A 27 -17.10 2.12 1.49
CA SER A 27 -17.36 2.80 0.22
C SER A 27 -16.60 2.16 -0.94
N GLN A 28 -17.28 1.97 -2.08
CA GLN A 28 -16.66 1.46 -3.30
C GLN A 28 -15.61 2.40 -3.88
N VAL A 29 -15.74 3.71 -3.64
CA VAL A 29 -14.81 4.75 -4.09
C VAL A 29 -14.45 5.64 -2.91
N VAL A 30 -13.16 5.84 -2.69
CA VAL A 30 -12.62 6.69 -1.62
C VAL A 30 -11.58 7.64 -2.21
N VAL A 31 -11.71 8.93 -1.90
CA VAL A 31 -10.71 9.94 -2.24
C VAL A 31 -9.83 10.16 -1.02
N ILE A 32 -8.52 9.92 -1.16
CA ILE A 32 -7.54 10.12 -0.09
C ILE A 32 -6.64 11.30 -0.45
N ALA A 33 -6.86 12.42 0.21
CA ALA A 33 -6.04 13.62 0.09
C ALA A 33 -4.98 13.68 1.19
N GLY A 34 -3.86 14.34 0.90
CA GLY A 34 -2.80 14.59 1.87
C GLY A 34 -1.60 15.22 1.18
N GLU A 35 -0.70 15.79 1.96
CA GLU A 35 0.47 16.50 1.42
C GLU A 35 1.45 15.57 0.69
N THR A 36 2.29 16.15 -0.18
CA THR A 36 3.38 15.41 -0.83
C THR A 36 4.35 14.88 0.23
N GLY A 37 4.80 13.64 0.09
CA GLY A 37 5.72 13.02 1.06
C GLY A 37 5.05 12.39 2.29
N CYS A 38 3.73 12.53 2.46
CA CYS A 38 3.04 11.95 3.62
C CYS A 38 2.94 10.41 3.61
N GLY A 39 3.34 9.74 2.52
CA GLY A 39 3.44 8.29 2.43
C GLY A 39 2.28 7.55 1.72
N LYS A 40 1.32 8.26 1.10
CA LYS A 40 0.13 7.65 0.46
C LYS A 40 0.46 6.47 -0.44
N THR A 41 1.27 6.70 -1.47
CA THR A 41 1.60 5.72 -2.52
C THR A 41 2.31 4.49 -1.98
N THR A 42 3.05 4.60 -0.88
CA THR A 42 3.88 3.52 -0.33
C THR A 42 3.19 2.77 0.81
N ARG A 43 2.30 3.41 1.56
CA ARG A 43 1.67 2.84 2.77
C ARG A 43 0.25 2.35 2.55
N ILE A 44 -0.58 3.06 1.79
CA ILE A 44 -2.00 2.71 1.63
C ILE A 44 -2.21 1.33 1.00
N PRO A 45 -1.56 0.99 -0.14
CA PRO A 45 -1.69 -0.35 -0.72
C PRO A 45 -1.29 -1.46 0.26
N ARG A 46 -0.25 -1.19 1.05
CA ARG A 46 0.22 -2.11 2.09
C ARG A 46 -0.80 -2.28 3.22
N PHE A 47 -1.41 -1.21 3.70
CA PHE A 47 -2.45 -1.30 4.74
C PHE A 47 -3.60 -2.19 4.28
N LEU A 48 -4.07 -1.98 3.05
CA LEU A 48 -5.14 -2.76 2.44
C LEU A 48 -4.78 -4.24 2.37
N LEU A 49 -3.59 -4.57 1.84
CA LEU A 49 -3.13 -5.96 1.75
C LEU A 49 -2.98 -6.60 3.13
N GLU A 50 -2.32 -5.92 4.07
CA GLU A 50 -2.16 -6.42 5.44
C GLU A 50 -3.53 -6.64 6.12
N GLY A 51 -4.50 -5.76 5.85
CA GLY A 51 -5.87 -5.88 6.33
C GLY A 51 -6.55 -7.17 5.86
N GLN A 52 -6.38 -7.52 4.58
CA GLN A 52 -6.93 -8.75 4.01
C GLN A 52 -6.18 -10.00 4.46
N VAL A 53 -4.85 -9.94 4.53
CA VAL A 53 -4.01 -11.03 5.06
C VAL A 53 -4.41 -11.38 6.49
N ARG A 54 -4.65 -10.37 7.34
CA ARG A 54 -5.10 -10.57 8.75
C ARG A 54 -6.48 -11.22 8.85
N ARG A 55 -7.31 -11.15 7.81
CA ARG A 55 -8.62 -11.80 7.72
C ARG A 55 -8.54 -13.21 7.11
N GLY A 56 -7.36 -13.65 6.68
CA GLY A 56 -7.18 -14.92 5.97
C GLY A 56 -7.50 -14.85 4.47
N GLU A 57 -7.82 -13.67 3.95
CA GLU A 57 -8.26 -13.44 2.56
C GLU A 57 -7.14 -12.87 1.67
N GLY A 58 -5.89 -12.91 2.16
CA GLY A 58 -4.75 -12.31 1.48
C GLY A 58 -4.46 -12.89 0.09
N ALA A 59 -4.78 -14.17 -0.14
CA ALA A 59 -4.57 -14.84 -1.43
C ALA A 59 -5.50 -14.32 -2.54
N GLU A 60 -6.70 -13.87 -2.19
CA GLU A 60 -7.69 -13.34 -3.11
C GLU A 60 -7.57 -11.82 -3.29
N CYS A 61 -6.69 -11.17 -2.51
CA CYS A 61 -6.51 -9.73 -2.52
C CYS A 61 -5.57 -9.29 -3.64
N ASN A 62 -6.15 -8.79 -4.74
CA ASN A 62 -5.42 -8.16 -5.83
C ASN A 62 -5.50 -6.64 -5.72
N ILE A 63 -4.34 -5.98 -5.60
CA ILE A 63 -4.26 -4.52 -5.54
C ILE A 63 -3.48 -4.00 -6.74
N LEU A 64 -4.12 -3.14 -7.53
CA LEU A 64 -3.47 -2.44 -8.63
C LEU A 64 -3.15 -1.01 -8.20
N VAL A 65 -1.90 -0.58 -8.43
CA VAL A 65 -1.47 0.80 -8.20
C VAL A 65 -0.93 1.36 -9.50
N THR A 66 -1.55 2.42 -9.99
CA THR A 66 -1.09 3.16 -11.17
C THR A 66 -0.14 4.27 -10.76
N GLN A 67 0.87 4.54 -11.58
CA GLN A 67 1.78 5.68 -11.41
C GLN A 67 1.98 6.38 -12.75
N PRO A 68 1.99 7.72 -12.79
CA PRO A 68 2.09 8.47 -14.04
C PRO A 68 3.46 8.33 -14.73
N ARG A 69 4.49 7.83 -14.02
CA ARG A 69 5.85 7.66 -14.54
C ARG A 69 6.34 6.24 -14.29
N ARG A 70 6.96 5.62 -15.30
CA ARG A 70 7.53 4.27 -15.22
C ARG A 70 8.51 4.10 -14.05
N ILE A 71 9.41 5.06 -13.85
CA ILE A 71 10.39 5.00 -12.76
C ILE A 71 9.74 4.98 -11.38
N SER A 72 8.64 5.72 -11.19
CA SER A 72 7.86 5.72 -9.96
C SER A 72 7.16 4.39 -9.75
N ALA A 73 6.57 3.82 -10.81
CA ALA A 73 5.92 2.52 -10.75
C ALA A 73 6.89 1.40 -10.37
N VAL A 74 8.06 1.37 -11.00
CA VAL A 74 9.14 0.44 -10.69
C VAL A 74 9.65 0.64 -9.26
N SER A 75 9.83 1.89 -8.81
CA SER A 75 10.28 2.18 -7.45
C SER A 75 9.28 1.68 -6.40
N VAL A 76 7.98 1.92 -6.61
CA VAL A 76 6.91 1.46 -5.71
C VAL A 76 6.82 -0.07 -5.69
N ALA A 77 7.02 -0.74 -6.82
CA ALA A 77 7.05 -2.20 -6.91
C ALA A 77 8.12 -2.84 -6.03
N HIS A 78 9.31 -2.24 -6.00
CA HIS A 78 10.43 -2.75 -5.22
C HIS A 78 10.27 -2.53 -3.71
N LEU A 79 9.31 -1.72 -3.27
CA LEU A 79 9.03 -1.46 -1.86
C LEU A 79 8.28 -2.62 -1.20
N ARG A 80 8.92 -3.78 -1.00
CA ARG A 80 8.51 -4.88 -0.08
C ARG A 80 6.98 -5.13 0.04
N ILE A 81 6.25 -5.11 -1.07
CA ILE A 81 4.90 -5.68 -1.16
C ILE A 81 5.06 -7.06 -1.79
N ASN A 82 4.41 -8.08 -1.22
CA ASN A 82 4.64 -9.49 -1.55
C ASN A 82 4.70 -9.74 -3.08
N PRO A 83 5.82 -10.22 -3.64
CA PRO A 83 5.98 -10.37 -5.09
C PRO A 83 5.02 -11.39 -5.72
N ALA A 84 4.44 -12.30 -4.92
CA ALA A 84 3.47 -13.28 -5.41
C ALA A 84 2.03 -12.73 -5.54
N LEU A 85 1.70 -11.60 -4.91
CA LEU A 85 0.33 -11.04 -4.82
C LEU A 85 0.19 -9.66 -5.47
N PHE A 86 1.26 -9.14 -6.07
CA PHE A 86 1.28 -7.81 -6.68
C PHE A 86 1.59 -7.93 -8.17
N GLN A 87 0.59 -8.30 -8.97
CA GLN A 87 0.64 -8.02 -10.41
C GLN A 87 0.46 -6.51 -10.60
N ILE A 88 1.56 -5.77 -10.59
CA ILE A 88 1.56 -4.44 -11.20
C ILE A 88 1.41 -4.65 -12.70
N ARG A 89 0.17 -4.62 -13.18
CA ARG A 89 -0.07 -4.43 -14.60
C ARG A 89 0.21 -2.97 -14.90
N LEU A 90 1.46 -2.69 -15.27
CA LEU A 90 1.88 -1.40 -15.81
C LEU A 90 1.18 -1.20 -17.15
N HIS A 91 -0.02 -0.60 -17.13
CA HIS A 91 -0.60 -0.04 -18.33
C HIS A 91 -0.05 1.37 -18.50
N PHE A 92 0.69 1.58 -19.59
CA PHE A 92 1.01 2.89 -20.14
C PHE A 92 0.01 3.20 -21.25
#